data_AF-A0A534V579-F1
#
_entry.id   AF-A0A534V579-F1
#
_cell.length_a   1.000
_cell.length_b   1.000
_cell.length_c   1.000
_cell.angle_alpha   90.00
_cell.angle_beta   90.00
_cell.angle_gamma   90.00
#
_symmetry.space_group_name_H-M   'P 1'
#
loop_
_entity.id
_entity.type
_entity.pdbx_description
1 polymer ?
#
loop_
_entity_poly.entity_id
_entity_poly.type
_entity_poly.pdbx_seq_one_letter_code
_entity_poly.pdbx_strand_id
1 'polypeptide(L)'
;MKLEKVCIRALAAALVAPATSAFGDEHWPGGGGMHHGKFWRRDKVRHRLKLTDDEIEKLEDVLARNRQPLEGMEADVKKKRAALNALLADDRTAEATILAQVDRIEEARAKLGKARVAMLLEMRRVLTPEQRRQLVQLRDEHERRKDGSNRTSADQTEEN
;
A
#
# COMPACT_ATOMS: atom_id res chain seq x y z
N MET A 1 -35.81 -1.84 -31.34
CA MET A 1 -35.92 -1.22 -30.00
C MET A 1 -35.42 -2.11 -28.85
N LYS A 2 -34.37 -2.94 -29.07
CA LYS A 2 -33.69 -3.74 -28.01
C LYS A 2 -32.16 -3.63 -28.05
N LEU A 3 -31.60 -2.82 -28.96
CA LEU A 3 -30.15 -2.63 -29.10
C LEU A 3 -29.59 -1.46 -28.27
N GLU A 4 -30.39 -0.45 -27.94
CA GLU A 4 -29.92 0.70 -27.13
C GLU A 4 -29.68 0.34 -25.66
N LYS A 5 -30.30 -0.73 -25.16
CA LYS A 5 -30.11 -1.21 -23.77
C LYS A 5 -28.87 -2.10 -23.59
N VAL A 6 -28.23 -2.52 -24.68
CA VAL A 6 -27.05 -3.41 -24.64
C VAL A 6 -25.76 -2.61 -24.62
N CYS A 7 -25.69 -1.46 -25.29
CA CYS A 7 -24.48 -0.63 -25.31
C CYS A 7 -24.14 0.02 -23.97
N ILE A 8 -25.13 0.31 -23.11
CA ILE A 8 -24.87 0.91 -21.78
C ILE A 8 -24.26 -0.13 -20.82
N ARG A 9 -24.56 -1.43 -20.98
CA ARG A 9 -23.87 -2.48 -20.23
C ARG A 9 -22.41 -2.67 -20.65
N ALA A 10 -22.04 -2.25 -21.85
CA ALA A 10 -20.66 -2.32 -22.32
C ALA A 10 -19.79 -1.17 -21.76
N LEU A 11 -20.39 -0.03 -21.35
CA LEU A 11 -19.63 1.12 -20.85
C LEU A 11 -19.40 1.13 -19.33
N ALA A 12 -19.93 0.16 -18.60
CA ALA A 12 -19.51 -0.10 -17.22
C ALA A 12 -18.23 -0.95 -17.13
N ALA A 13 -17.74 -1.48 -18.26
CA ALA A 13 -16.65 -2.45 -18.29
C ALA A 13 -15.33 -1.91 -18.87
N ALA A 14 -15.22 -0.60 -19.14
CA ALA A 14 -14.08 -0.09 -19.90
C ALA A 14 -13.64 1.33 -19.54
N LEU A 15 -13.47 1.64 -18.24
CA LEU A 15 -12.39 2.54 -17.78
C LEU A 15 -12.17 2.46 -16.26
N VAL A 16 -12.11 1.24 -15.73
CA VAL A 16 -11.15 0.96 -14.68
C VAL A 16 -10.22 0.01 -15.39
N ALA A 17 -9.04 0.50 -15.78
CA ALA A 17 -7.98 -0.40 -16.23
C ALA A 17 -7.98 -1.60 -15.27
N PRO A 18 -7.90 -2.85 -15.75
CA PRO A 18 -7.48 -3.90 -14.87
C PRO A 18 -6.13 -3.43 -14.31
N ALA A 19 -6.14 -2.92 -13.09
CA ALA A 19 -5.24 -3.47 -12.11
C ALA A 19 -5.54 -4.97 -12.15
N THR A 20 -4.86 -5.65 -13.07
CA THR A 20 -4.68 -7.08 -13.04
C THR A 20 -4.55 -7.45 -11.59
N SER A 21 -5.43 -8.33 -11.14
CA SER A 21 -5.54 -8.86 -9.78
C SER A 21 -4.21 -8.84 -9.02
N ALA A 22 -3.98 -7.72 -8.35
CA ALA A 22 -2.81 -7.44 -7.52
C ALA A 22 -3.09 -6.26 -6.58
N PHE A 23 -4.36 -6.01 -6.22
CA PHE A 23 -4.69 -5.21 -5.03
C PHE A 23 -4.53 -6.06 -3.75
N GLY A 24 -3.35 -6.64 -3.63
CA GLY A 24 -2.60 -6.76 -2.37
C GLY A 24 -1.36 -5.86 -2.35
N ASP A 25 -1.02 -5.19 -3.47
CA ASP A 25 0.14 -4.29 -3.60
C ASP A 25 -0.29 -2.98 -4.29
N GLU A 26 -0.91 -2.09 -3.52
CA GLU A 26 -0.96 -0.67 -3.88
C GLU A 26 0.46 -0.11 -3.64
N HIS A 27 1.35 -0.34 -4.62
CA HIS A 27 2.74 0.09 -4.61
C HIS A 27 2.81 1.62 -4.73
N TRP A 28 2.78 2.28 -3.57
CA TRP A 28 3.09 3.70 -3.46
C TRP A 28 4.50 3.95 -4.04
N PRO A 29 4.69 4.96 -4.92
CA PRO A 29 5.99 5.31 -5.45
C PRO A 29 6.80 5.98 -4.33
N GLY A 30 7.56 5.16 -3.62
CA GLY A 30 8.37 5.58 -2.47
C GLY A 30 8.05 4.79 -1.21
N GLY A 31 8.59 3.58 -1.10
CA GLY A 31 8.61 2.81 0.14
C GLY A 31 7.62 1.66 0.12
N GLY A 32 8.18 0.45 0.06
CA GLY A 32 7.43 -0.80 0.16
C GLY A 32 6.38 -0.72 1.25
N GLY A 33 5.17 -1.10 0.87
CA GLY A 33 4.01 -1.04 1.73
C GLY A 33 4.24 -1.71 3.08
N MET A 34 3.28 -1.48 3.97
CA MET A 34 3.12 -2.15 5.27
C MET A 34 3.20 -3.69 5.22
N HIS A 35 3.31 -4.30 4.03
CA HIS A 35 3.56 -5.72 3.78
C HIS A 35 5.01 -6.16 4.06
N HIS A 36 5.93 -5.26 4.37
CA HIS A 36 7.16 -5.64 5.06
C HIS A 36 6.88 -5.79 6.56
N GLY A 37 6.16 -6.86 6.94
CA GLY A 37 5.77 -7.15 8.31
C GLY A 37 6.90 -6.94 9.32
N LYS A 38 6.55 -6.47 10.54
CA LYS A 38 7.40 -6.18 11.70
C LYS A 38 8.90 -6.33 11.41
N PHE A 39 9.50 -5.38 10.68
CA PHE A 39 10.87 -5.53 10.17
C PHE A 39 11.88 -5.78 11.30
N TRP A 40 11.61 -5.24 12.49
CA TRP A 40 12.34 -5.44 13.73
C TRP A 40 12.24 -6.85 14.32
N ARG A 41 11.38 -7.73 13.81
CA ARG A 41 11.33 -9.16 14.17
C ARG A 41 12.20 -10.04 13.28
N ARG A 42 12.75 -9.51 12.20
CA ARG A 42 13.65 -10.27 11.32
C ARG A 42 15.01 -10.40 12.00
N ASP A 43 15.52 -11.62 12.12
CA ASP A 43 16.80 -11.89 12.80
C ASP A 43 17.96 -11.07 12.23
N LYS A 44 18.05 -10.97 10.89
CA LYS A 44 19.07 -10.15 10.21
C LYS A 44 19.00 -8.68 10.66
N VAL A 45 17.80 -8.14 10.82
CA VAL A 45 17.61 -6.74 11.26
C VAL A 45 17.96 -6.60 12.73
N ARG A 46 17.40 -7.45 13.60
CA ARG A 46 17.67 -7.43 15.06
C ARG A 46 19.16 -7.47 15.35
N HIS A 47 19.86 -8.42 14.72
CA HIS A 47 21.29 -8.61 14.93
C HIS A 47 22.12 -7.45 14.38
N ARG A 48 21.84 -6.98 13.16
CA ARG A 48 22.63 -5.91 12.52
C ARG A 48 22.48 -4.56 13.23
N LEU A 49 21.26 -4.22 13.65
CA LEU A 49 20.96 -2.98 14.35
C LEU A 49 21.24 -3.08 15.86
N LYS A 50 21.51 -4.29 16.37
CA LYS A 50 21.65 -4.58 17.80
C LYS A 50 20.48 -4.00 18.60
N LEU A 51 19.25 -4.27 18.13
CA LEU A 51 18.04 -3.74 18.75
C LEU A 51 17.94 -4.24 20.19
N THR A 52 17.73 -3.33 21.13
CA THR A 52 17.49 -3.68 22.53
C THR A 52 16.05 -4.18 22.72
N ASP A 53 15.80 -4.89 23.81
CA ASP A 53 14.45 -5.35 24.13
C ASP A 53 13.51 -4.14 24.37
N ASP A 54 13.99 -3.08 25.03
CA ASP A 54 13.26 -1.81 25.19
C ASP A 54 12.90 -1.15 23.84
N GLU A 55 13.80 -1.16 22.86
CA GLU A 55 13.53 -0.63 21.52
C GLU A 55 12.48 -1.48 20.80
N ILE A 56 12.53 -2.80 20.96
CA ILE A 56 11.55 -3.72 20.38
C ILE A 56 10.18 -3.50 21.00
N GLU A 57 10.08 -3.39 22.32
CA GLU A 57 8.83 -3.12 23.03
C GLU A 57 8.21 -1.80 22.56
N LYS A 58 9.00 -0.73 22.49
CA LYS A 58 8.53 0.57 21.97
C LYS A 58 8.03 0.48 20.52
N LEU A 59 8.68 -0.30 19.66
CA LEU A 59 8.23 -0.52 18.28
C LEU A 59 6.91 -1.30 18.22
N GLU A 60 6.75 -2.31 19.08
CA GLU A 60 5.49 -3.04 19.22
C GLU A 60 4.35 -2.12 19.69
N ASP A 61 4.61 -1.27 20.68
CA ASP A 61 3.63 -0.29 21.16
C ASP A 61 3.22 0.71 20.09
N VAL A 62 4.18 1.15 19.25
CA VAL A 62 3.89 2.02 18.10
C VAL A 62 2.94 1.35 17.11
N LEU A 63 3.21 0.09 16.80
CA LEU A 63 2.34 -0.67 15.90
C LEU A 63 0.96 -0.91 16.52
N ALA A 64 0.91 -1.33 17.79
CA ALA A 64 -0.32 -1.68 18.48
C ALA A 64 -1.30 -0.50 18.53
N ARG A 65 -0.83 0.69 18.95
CA ARG A 65 -1.70 1.88 19.04
C ARG A 65 -2.20 2.39 17.70
N ASN A 66 -1.45 2.17 16.61
CA ASN A 66 -1.81 2.65 15.27
C ASN A 66 -2.64 1.64 14.48
N ARG A 67 -2.70 0.37 14.91
CA ARG A 67 -3.39 -0.70 14.18
C ARG A 67 -4.87 -0.41 13.95
N GLN A 68 -5.63 -0.23 15.03
CA GLN A 68 -7.08 -0.01 14.92
C GLN A 68 -7.42 1.28 14.13
N PRO A 69 -6.76 2.44 14.35
CA PRO A 69 -6.97 3.62 13.51
C PRO A 69 -6.72 3.36 12.02
N LEU A 70 -5.64 2.66 11.67
CA LEU A 70 -5.31 2.34 10.28
C LEU A 70 -6.34 1.41 9.65
N GLU A 71 -6.75 0.36 10.35
CA GLU A 71 -7.81 -0.56 9.90
C GLU A 71 -9.13 0.20 9.65
N GLY A 72 -9.48 1.15 10.54
CA GLY A 72 -10.64 2.01 10.35
C GLY A 72 -10.55 2.90 9.11
N MET A 73 -9.38 3.49 8.84
CA MET A 73 -9.16 4.33 7.65
C MET A 73 -9.15 3.49 6.36
N GLU A 74 -8.60 2.28 6.38
CA GLU A 74 -8.67 1.34 5.26
C GLU A 74 -10.11 0.92 4.95
N ALA A 75 -10.90 0.63 5.99
CA ALA A 75 -12.32 0.34 5.85
C ALA A 75 -13.09 1.53 5.25
N ASP A 76 -12.76 2.77 5.62
CA ASP A 76 -13.38 3.98 5.05
C ASP A 76 -13.07 4.14 3.56
N VAL A 77 -11.81 3.93 3.14
CA VAL A 77 -11.44 3.92 1.71
C VAL A 77 -12.25 2.86 0.96
N LYS A 78 -12.35 1.64 1.51
CA LYS A 78 -13.11 0.54 0.90
C LYS A 78 -14.60 0.88 0.79
N LYS A 79 -15.18 1.46 1.84
CA LYS A 79 -16.58 1.91 1.87
C LYS A 79 -16.86 2.95 0.78
N LYS A 80 -15.97 3.93 0.62
CA LYS A 80 -16.11 4.98 -0.40
C LYS A 80 -15.96 4.43 -1.82
N ARG A 81 -15.05 3.47 -2.05
CA ARG A 81 -14.95 2.75 -3.33
C ARG A 81 -16.23 1.96 -3.64
N ALA A 82 -16.80 1.28 -2.64
CA ALA A 82 -18.07 0.57 -2.82
C ALA A 82 -19.24 1.52 -3.17
N ALA A 83 -19.27 2.71 -2.56
CA ALA A 83 -20.25 3.74 -2.91
C ALA A 83 -20.08 4.25 -4.35
N LEU A 84 -18.84 4.43 -4.84
CA LEU A 84 -18.60 4.79 -6.24
C LEU A 84 -19.16 3.72 -7.20
N ASN A 85 -18.94 2.44 -6.91
CA ASN A 85 -19.48 1.35 -7.72
C ASN A 85 -21.02 1.38 -7.80
N ALA A 86 -21.69 1.73 -6.68
CA ALA A 86 -23.14 1.87 -6.67
C ALA A 86 -23.61 3.08 -7.50
N LEU A 87 -22.91 4.22 -7.44
CA LEU A 87 -23.22 5.40 -8.24
C LEU A 87 -23.05 5.15 -9.75
N LEU A 88 -21.98 4.44 -10.14
CA LEU A 88 -21.72 4.07 -11.53
C LEU A 88 -22.74 3.06 -12.09
N ALA A 89 -23.43 2.32 -11.22
CA ALA A 89 -24.44 1.34 -11.62
C ALA A 89 -25.84 1.96 -11.80
N ASP A 90 -26.09 3.20 -11.35
CA ASP A 90 -27.34 3.92 -11.60
C ASP A 90 -27.15 4.95 -12.71
N ASP A 91 -27.71 4.65 -13.89
CA ASP A 91 -27.67 5.48 -15.11
C ASP A 91 -28.25 6.89 -14.94
N ARG A 92 -28.97 7.16 -13.85
CA ARG A 92 -29.55 8.48 -13.55
C ARG A 92 -28.64 9.34 -12.69
N THR A 93 -27.54 8.81 -12.17
CA THR A 93 -26.61 9.56 -11.35
C THR A 93 -25.94 10.65 -12.18
N ALA A 94 -26.00 11.90 -11.71
CA ALA A 94 -25.32 13.00 -12.36
C ALA A 94 -23.79 12.84 -12.30
N GLU A 95 -23.10 13.17 -13.40
CA GLU A 95 -21.63 13.10 -13.52
C GLU A 95 -20.92 13.81 -12.36
N ALA A 96 -21.38 15.01 -11.99
CA ALA A 96 -20.81 15.77 -10.87
C ALA A 96 -20.85 15.00 -9.53
N THR A 97 -21.84 14.14 -9.32
CA THR A 97 -21.96 13.31 -8.12
C THR A 97 -20.92 12.17 -8.12
N ILE A 98 -20.67 11.59 -9.28
CA ILE A 98 -19.65 10.55 -9.47
C ILE A 98 -18.26 11.14 -9.22
N LEU A 99 -17.95 12.27 -9.83
CA LEU A 99 -16.66 12.97 -9.65
C LEU A 99 -16.44 13.39 -8.19
N ALA A 100 -17.46 13.94 -7.53
CA ALA A 100 -17.39 14.26 -6.11
C ALA A 100 -17.13 13.02 -5.22
N GLN A 101 -17.57 11.83 -5.65
CA GLN A 101 -17.27 10.59 -4.93
C GLN A 101 -15.82 10.15 -5.14
N VAL A 102 -15.23 10.40 -6.30
CA VAL A 102 -13.79 10.19 -6.55
C VAL A 102 -12.97 11.08 -5.62
N ASP A 103 -13.30 12.36 -5.50
CA ASP A 103 -12.60 13.28 -4.59
C ASP A 103 -12.60 12.77 -3.14
N ARG A 104 -13.74 12.26 -2.67
CA ARG A 104 -13.86 11.66 -1.33
C ARG A 104 -12.99 10.42 -1.15
N ILE A 105 -12.82 9.60 -2.20
CA ILE A 105 -11.93 8.44 -2.17
C ILE A 105 -10.49 8.92 -2.03
N GLU A 106 -10.08 9.91 -2.82
CA GLU A 106 -8.71 10.43 -2.78
C GLU A 106 -8.40 11.14 -1.45
N GLU A 107 -9.36 11.87 -0.88
CA GLU A 107 -9.23 12.44 0.47
C GLU A 107 -8.99 11.35 1.52
N ALA A 108 -9.77 10.26 1.49
CA ALA A 108 -9.62 9.15 2.41
C ALA A 108 -8.27 8.43 2.25
N ARG A 109 -7.82 8.23 1.01
CA ARG A 109 -6.49 7.67 0.71
C ARG A 109 -5.38 8.56 1.23
N ALA A 110 -5.49 9.87 1.03
CA ALA A 110 -4.52 10.84 1.54
C ALA A 110 -4.45 10.81 3.08
N LYS A 111 -5.60 10.71 3.76
CA LYS A 111 -5.67 10.57 5.22
C LYS A 111 -4.99 9.29 5.71
N LEU A 112 -5.30 8.16 5.08
CA LEU A 112 -4.66 6.87 5.37
C LEU A 112 -3.15 6.91 5.15
N GLY A 113 -2.70 7.46 4.02
CA GLY A 113 -1.28 7.62 3.71
C GLY A 113 -0.54 8.46 4.76
N LYS A 114 -1.12 9.60 5.16
CA LYS A 114 -0.58 10.45 6.24
C LYS A 114 -0.45 9.68 7.56
N ALA A 115 -1.48 8.92 7.94
CA ALA A 115 -1.45 8.12 9.17
C ALA A 115 -0.36 7.03 9.14
N ARG A 116 -0.21 6.32 8.02
CA ARG A 116 0.87 5.33 7.83
C ARG A 116 2.25 5.97 7.97
N VAL A 117 2.47 7.12 7.31
CA VAL A 117 3.74 7.85 7.40
C VAL A 117 3.98 8.34 8.83
N ALA A 118 2.97 8.88 9.51
CA ALA A 118 3.08 9.33 10.90
C ALA A 118 3.57 8.20 11.82
N MET A 119 2.97 7.00 11.71
CA MET A 119 3.40 5.82 12.44
C MET A 119 4.88 5.46 12.15
N LEU A 120 5.29 5.47 10.87
CA LEU A 120 6.68 5.20 10.49
C LEU A 120 7.66 6.24 11.06
N LEU A 121 7.25 7.51 11.10
CA LEU A 121 8.03 8.58 11.72
C LEU A 121 8.16 8.38 13.24
N GLU A 122 7.15 7.83 13.91
CA GLU A 122 7.22 7.44 15.32
C GLU A 122 8.18 6.26 15.52
N MET A 123 8.07 5.20 14.72
CA MET A 123 9.00 4.06 14.78
C MET A 123 10.46 4.51 14.56
N ARG A 124 10.68 5.43 13.62
CA ARG A 124 12.00 6.01 13.33
C ARG A 124 12.61 6.74 14.52
N ARG A 125 11.79 7.32 15.41
CA ARG A 125 12.26 8.03 16.62
C ARG A 125 12.71 7.07 17.73
N VAL A 126 12.27 5.81 17.70
CA VAL A 126 12.74 4.78 18.63
C VAL A 126 14.21 4.41 18.37
N LEU A 127 14.59 4.38 17.08
CA LEU A 127 15.95 4.02 16.66
C LEU A 127 16.94 5.18 16.78
N THR A 128 18.20 4.87 17.05
CA THR A 128 19.32 5.82 17.03
C THR A 128 19.66 6.27 15.60
N PRO A 129 20.32 7.44 15.40
CA PRO A 129 20.79 7.86 14.08
C PRO A 129 21.63 6.81 13.36
N GLU A 130 22.50 6.10 14.09
CA GLU A 130 23.38 5.05 13.60
C GLU A 130 22.56 3.84 13.12
N GLN A 131 21.62 3.35 13.93
CA GLN A 131 20.73 2.25 13.55
C GLN A 131 19.89 2.59 12.32
N ARG A 132 19.43 3.84 12.18
CA ARG A 132 18.70 4.29 10.98
C ARG A 132 19.56 4.21 9.72
N ARG A 133 20.84 4.60 9.80
CA ARG A 133 21.78 4.46 8.67
C ARG A 133 22.00 3.00 8.31
N GLN A 134 22.14 2.12 9.29
CA GLN A 134 22.26 0.68 9.06
C GLN A 134 21.00 0.07 8.44
N LEU A 135 19.82 0.53 8.85
CA LEU A 135 18.55 0.07 8.29
C LEU A 135 18.42 0.42 6.80
N VAL A 136 18.86 1.63 6.42
CA VAL A 136 18.91 2.07 5.02
C VAL A 136 19.85 1.17 4.21
N GLN A 137 21.06 0.91 4.70
CA GLN A 137 22.02 0.02 4.03
C GLN A 137 21.45 -1.40 3.83
N LEU A 138 20.79 -1.95 4.85
CA LEU A 138 20.14 -3.27 4.76
C LEU A 138 19.07 -3.34 3.67
N ARG A 139 18.31 -2.26 3.48
CA ARG A 139 17.31 -2.16 2.42
C ARG A 139 17.98 -2.11 1.05
N ASP A 140 18.99 -1.26 0.89
CA ASP A 140 19.70 -1.08 -0.38
C ASP A 140 20.42 -2.38 -0.80
N GLU A 141 20.99 -3.13 0.15
CA GLU A 141 21.55 -4.47 -0.09
C GLU A 141 20.48 -5.47 -0.58
N HIS A 142 19.30 -5.44 0.02
CA HIS A 142 18.20 -6.33 -0.35
C HIS A 142 17.67 -6.02 -1.75
N GLU A 143 17.53 -4.74 -2.10
CA GLU A 143 17.11 -4.28 -3.43
C GLU A 143 18.11 -4.73 -4.51
N ARG A 144 19.42 -4.53 -4.29
CA ARG A 144 20.47 -4.99 -5.22
C ARG A 144 20.47 -6.50 -5.44
N ARG A 145 20.22 -7.28 -4.39
CA ARG A 145 20.11 -8.75 -4.51
C ARG A 145 18.90 -9.16 -5.35
N LYS A 146 17.77 -8.48 -5.18
CA LYS A 146 16.55 -8.78 -5.95
C LYS A 146 16.73 -8.48 -7.44
N ASP A 147 17.36 -7.34 -7.76
CA ASP A 147 17.66 -6.94 -9.14
C ASP A 147 18.63 -7.91 -9.83
N GLY A 148 19.73 -8.27 -9.15
CA GLY A 148 20.70 -9.25 -9.66
C GLY A 148 20.08 -10.63 -9.92
N SER A 149 19.20 -11.11 -9.03
CA SER A 149 18.50 -12.38 -9.21
C SER A 149 17.54 -12.35 -10.41
N ASN A 150 16.83 -11.25 -10.62
CA ASN A 150 15.88 -11.12 -11.71
C ASN A 150 16.58 -11.07 -13.08
N ARG A 151 17.77 -10.45 -13.15
CA ARG A 151 18.57 -10.39 -14.38
C ARG A 151 19.14 -11.76 -14.79
N THR A 152 19.58 -12.57 -13.83
CA THR A 152 20.09 -13.93 -14.11
C THR A 152 18.99 -14.90 -14.54
N SER A 153 17.77 -14.76 -14.03
CA SER A 153 16.62 -15.58 -14.45
C SER A 153 16.12 -15.25 -15.86
N ALA A 154 16.24 -13.98 -16.30
CA ALA A 154 15.88 -13.58 -17.66
C ALA A 154 16.82 -14.19 -18.71
N ASP A 155 18.13 -14.20 -18.42
CA ASP A 155 19.18 -14.74 -19.31
C ASP A 155 19.01 -16.26 -19.55
N GLN A 156 18.57 -17.00 -18.53
CA GLN A 156 18.34 -18.46 -18.63
C GLN A 156 17.03 -18.84 -19.35
N THR A 157 16.13 -17.88 -19.60
CA THR A 157 14.85 -18.15 -20.28
C THR A 157 14.96 -17.92 -21.80
N GLU A 158 16.00 -17.23 -22.27
CA GLU A 158 16.24 -17.00 -23.70
C GLU A 158 17.09 -18.10 -24.37
N GLU A 159 17.72 -18.99 -23.58
CA GLU A 159 18.61 -20.05 -24.08
C GLU A 159 17.93 -21.44 -24.18
N ASN A 160 16.59 -21.52 -24.04
CA ASN A 160 15.85 -22.80 -24.08
C ASN A 160 14.63 -22.77 -25.01
#